data_AF-A0AAW4BM56-F1
#
_entry.id   AF-A0AAW4BM56-F1
#
_cell.length_a   1.000
_cell.length_b   1.000
_cell.length_c   1.000
_cell.angle_alpha   90.00
_cell.angle_beta   90.00
_cell.angle_gamma   90.00
#
_symmetry.space_group_name_H-M   'P 1'
#
loop_
_entity.id
_entity.type
_entity.pdbx_description
1 polymer ?
#
loop_
_entity_poly.entity_id
_entity_poly.type
_entity_poly.pdbx_seq_one_letter_code
_entity_poly.pdbx_strand_id
1 'polypeptide(L)'
;MLKHLMMANAPNLKSLLIQELQTVPGESVHLSEVRKFVSCPKLADFYVRGNHGHGLVAVGDTFLESRTMLADRAHPSFALPLQCYEEFLIGKEVVREVGRKDGPLTRIELWPFNPGDLSPDQFVLAIALSYLPHEYRMDERLAIAVESLLCPLGFTLGEEP
;
A
#
# COMPACT_ATOMS: atom_id res chain seq x y z
N MET A 1 18.06 -14.38 -11.19
CA MET A 1 18.36 -12.97 -11.50
C MET A 1 17.10 -12.32 -12.05
N LEU A 2 16.34 -11.66 -11.19
CA LEU A 2 15.22 -10.80 -11.60
C LEU A 2 15.76 -9.68 -12.50
N LYS A 3 15.48 -9.76 -13.80
CA LYS A 3 15.95 -8.77 -14.80
C LYS A 3 14.88 -7.77 -15.21
N HIS A 4 13.65 -7.93 -14.72
CA HIS A 4 12.50 -7.13 -15.11
C HIS A 4 11.73 -6.67 -13.88
N LEU A 5 11.25 -5.42 -13.94
CA LEU A 5 10.31 -4.87 -12.98
C LEU A 5 9.03 -5.72 -13.00
N MET A 6 8.61 -6.18 -11.83
CA MET A 6 7.41 -6.98 -11.60
C MET A 6 6.32 -6.13 -10.97
N MET A 7 5.07 -6.51 -11.23
CA MET A 7 3.92 -5.97 -10.51
C MET A 7 3.79 -6.62 -9.13
N ALA A 8 3.21 -5.91 -8.17
CA ALA A 8 3.00 -6.44 -6.81
C ALA A 8 2.02 -7.64 -6.78
N ASN A 9 1.24 -7.86 -7.83
CA ASN A 9 0.37 -9.05 -7.99
C ASN A 9 1.05 -10.22 -8.72
N ALA A 10 2.36 -10.16 -8.98
CA ALA A 10 3.08 -11.27 -9.61
C ALA A 10 2.94 -12.56 -8.77
N PRO A 11 2.58 -13.71 -9.38
CA PRO A 11 2.48 -14.98 -8.66
C PRO A 11 3.77 -15.33 -7.92
N ASN A 12 3.65 -15.85 -6.70
CA ASN A 12 4.79 -16.27 -5.86
C ASN A 12 5.82 -15.17 -5.55
N LEU A 13 5.42 -13.89 -5.62
CA LEU A 13 6.31 -12.73 -5.46
C LEU A 13 7.21 -12.82 -4.23
N LYS A 14 6.66 -13.14 -3.05
CA LYS A 14 7.43 -13.27 -1.81
C LYS A 14 8.58 -14.28 -1.94
N SER A 15 8.28 -15.49 -2.39
CA SER A 15 9.29 -16.54 -2.55
C SER A 15 10.37 -16.14 -3.55
N LEU A 16 9.99 -15.49 -4.66
CA LEU A 16 10.95 -15.00 -5.66
C LEU A 16 11.86 -13.91 -5.08
N LEU A 17 11.30 -12.95 -4.35
CA LEU A 17 12.08 -11.87 -3.72
C LEU A 17 13.04 -12.42 -2.66
N ILE A 18 12.57 -13.32 -1.81
CA ILE A 18 13.42 -13.94 -0.78
C ILE A 18 14.55 -14.73 -1.43
N GLN A 19 14.26 -15.58 -2.43
CA GLN A 19 15.29 -16.37 -3.12
C GLN A 19 16.36 -15.50 -3.80
N GLU A 20 15.98 -14.34 -4.32
CA GLU A 20 16.88 -13.48 -5.10
C GLU A 20 17.62 -12.44 -4.25
N LEU A 21 17.01 -11.95 -3.17
CA LEU A 21 17.53 -10.83 -2.38
C LEU A 21 18.05 -11.24 -1.01
N GLN A 22 17.63 -12.39 -0.47
CA GLN A 22 18.13 -12.85 0.82
C GLN A 22 19.54 -13.40 0.68
N THR A 23 20.51 -12.62 1.14
CA THR A 23 21.93 -12.97 1.13
C THR A 23 22.29 -14.05 2.14
N VAL A 24 21.64 -14.01 3.31
CA VAL A 24 21.86 -14.97 4.41
C VAL A 24 20.52 -15.60 4.83
N PRO A 25 20.42 -16.93 4.94
CA PRO A 25 19.20 -17.59 5.40
C PRO A 25 18.74 -17.05 6.76
N GLY A 26 17.51 -16.54 6.81
CA GLY A 26 16.91 -15.96 8.01
C GLY A 26 17.08 -14.44 8.16
N GLU A 27 17.86 -13.78 7.29
CA GLU A 27 17.98 -12.33 7.24
C GLU A 27 16.77 -11.67 6.55
N SER A 28 16.31 -10.54 7.07
CA SER A 28 15.21 -9.79 6.44
C SER A 28 15.71 -9.00 5.22
N VAL A 29 14.89 -8.97 4.17
CA VAL A 29 15.17 -8.18 2.96
C VAL A 29 14.65 -6.75 3.16
N HIS A 30 15.52 -5.76 2.93
CA HIS A 30 15.15 -4.35 3.03
C HIS A 30 14.18 -3.95 1.91
N LEU A 31 13.15 -3.17 2.23
CA LEU A 31 12.12 -2.75 1.28
C LEU A 31 12.71 -1.88 0.15
N SER A 32 13.79 -1.15 0.42
CA SER A 32 14.56 -0.41 -0.59
C SER A 32 15.14 -1.31 -1.69
N GLU A 33 15.56 -2.53 -1.35
CA GLU A 33 15.99 -3.53 -2.33
C GLU A 33 14.81 -4.08 -3.13
N VAL A 34 13.67 -4.35 -2.47
CA VAL A 34 12.44 -4.81 -3.13
C VAL A 34 11.96 -3.81 -4.18
N ARG A 35 12.02 -2.50 -3.90
CA ARG A 35 11.62 -1.42 -4.83
C ARG A 35 12.40 -1.40 -6.14
N LYS A 36 13.58 -2.03 -6.20
CA LYS A 36 14.35 -2.16 -7.45
C LYS A 36 13.72 -3.18 -8.41
N PHE A 37 12.86 -4.07 -7.89
CA PHE A 37 12.27 -5.18 -8.64
C PHE A 37 10.75 -5.14 -8.69
N VAL A 38 10.09 -4.43 -7.78
CA VAL A 38 8.62 -4.37 -7.70
C VAL A 38 8.13 -2.94 -7.84
N SER A 39 7.22 -2.72 -8.79
CA SER A 39 6.58 -1.43 -8.99
C SER A 39 5.65 -1.08 -7.83
N CYS A 40 5.57 0.21 -7.48
CA CYS A 40 4.54 0.75 -6.59
C CYS A 40 3.13 0.40 -7.13
N PRO A 41 2.26 -0.26 -6.36
CA PRO A 41 0.91 -0.57 -6.82
C PRO A 41 -0.03 0.63 -6.77
N LYS A 42 0.25 1.65 -5.95
CA LYS A 42 -0.51 2.91 -5.95
C LYS A 42 -0.05 3.80 -7.12
N LEU A 43 -0.87 3.90 -8.16
CA LEU A 43 -0.62 4.76 -9.32
C LEU A 43 -0.89 6.23 -9.00
N ALA A 44 -1.96 6.48 -8.25
CA ALA A 44 -2.41 7.80 -7.82
C ALA A 44 -3.33 7.65 -6.61
N ASP A 45 -3.61 8.75 -5.94
CA ASP A 45 -4.72 8.85 -5.00
C ASP A 45 -5.50 10.15 -5.17
N PHE A 46 -6.74 10.14 -4.70
CA PHE A 46 -7.62 11.30 -4.71
C PHE A 46 -8.67 11.19 -3.60
N TYR A 47 -9.33 12.29 -3.28
CA TYR A 47 -10.38 12.33 -2.27
C TYR A 47 -11.75 12.44 -2.93
N VAL A 48 -12.73 11.76 -2.36
CA VAL A 48 -14.13 11.84 -2.78
C VAL A 48 -14.99 12.22 -1.58
N ARG A 49 -15.96 13.11 -1.78
CA ARG A 49 -16.90 13.51 -0.73
C ARG A 49 -17.86 12.37 -0.40
N GLY A 50 -18.04 12.09 0.89
CA GLY A 50 -18.87 11.02 1.42
C GLY A 50 -18.07 9.78 1.86
N ASN A 51 -18.79 8.76 2.32
CA ASN A 51 -18.24 7.47 2.74
C ASN A 51 -18.39 6.45 1.61
N HIS A 52 -17.28 5.97 1.05
CA HIS A 52 -17.29 5.15 -0.18
C HIS A 52 -16.67 3.75 -0.03
N GLY A 53 -16.76 3.13 1.15
CA GLY A 53 -16.09 1.84 1.41
C GLY A 53 -16.78 0.58 0.88
N HIS A 54 -18.06 0.63 0.53
CA HIS A 54 -18.81 -0.60 0.19
C HIS A 54 -18.33 -1.20 -1.14
N GLY A 55 -17.84 -2.44 -1.09
CA GLY A 55 -17.32 -3.15 -2.27
C GLY A 55 -15.90 -2.77 -2.68
N LEU A 56 -15.24 -1.86 -1.95
CA LEU A 56 -13.82 -1.54 -2.15
C LEU A 56 -12.94 -2.25 -1.13
N VAL A 57 -11.66 -2.43 -1.48
CA VAL A 57 -10.68 -3.06 -0.60
C VAL A 57 -10.03 -1.99 0.28
N ALA A 58 -10.06 -2.16 1.60
CA ALA A 58 -9.36 -1.28 2.53
C ALA A 58 -7.85 -1.33 2.29
N VAL A 59 -7.22 -0.17 2.13
CA VAL A 59 -5.77 -0.02 1.94
C VAL A 59 -5.25 1.09 2.84
N GLY A 60 -3.96 1.42 2.73
CA GLY A 60 -3.32 2.49 3.48
C GLY A 60 -3.64 2.41 4.97
N ASP A 61 -4.03 3.53 5.54
CA ASP A 61 -4.24 3.67 6.98
C ASP A 61 -5.46 2.89 7.46
N THR A 62 -6.50 2.70 6.63
CA THR A 62 -7.65 1.87 7.03
C THR A 62 -7.27 0.40 7.17
N PHE A 63 -6.43 -0.09 6.27
CA PHE A 63 -5.87 -1.43 6.40
C PHE A 63 -4.96 -1.53 7.62
N LEU A 64 -4.01 -0.61 7.77
CA LEU A 64 -3.05 -0.63 8.89
C LEU A 64 -3.76 -0.53 10.24
N GLU A 65 -4.71 0.39 10.39
CA GLU A 65 -5.45 0.59 11.65
C GLU A 65 -6.18 -0.68 12.06
N SER A 66 -6.82 -1.36 11.10
CA SER A 66 -7.54 -2.62 11.37
C SER A 66 -6.63 -3.77 11.85
N ARG A 67 -5.31 -3.65 11.67
CA ARG A 67 -4.32 -4.68 11.96
C ARG A 67 -3.40 -4.34 13.13
N THR A 68 -3.06 -3.08 13.31
CA THR A 68 -2.04 -2.64 14.27
C THR A 68 -2.58 -1.71 15.33
N MET A 69 -3.72 -1.03 15.10
CA MET A 69 -4.24 0.05 15.95
C MET A 69 -3.27 1.23 16.11
N LEU A 70 -2.37 1.43 15.14
CA LEU A 70 -1.32 2.46 15.18
C LEU A 70 -1.52 3.54 14.11
N ALA A 71 -2.47 3.38 13.18
CA ALA A 71 -2.60 4.27 12.04
C ALA A 71 -3.65 5.36 12.33
N ASP A 72 -3.18 6.59 12.53
CA ASP A 72 -3.98 7.70 13.03
C ASP A 72 -4.15 8.75 11.93
N ARG A 73 -5.01 8.48 10.92
CA ARG A 73 -5.33 9.44 9.85
C ARG A 73 -6.83 9.70 9.71
N ALA A 74 -7.13 10.93 9.28
CA ALA A 74 -8.46 11.53 9.33
C ALA A 74 -9.49 10.94 8.35
N HIS A 75 -9.05 10.24 7.30
CA HIS A 75 -9.93 9.80 6.21
C HIS A 75 -9.70 8.32 5.90
N PRO A 76 -10.78 7.52 5.79
CA PRO A 76 -10.66 6.12 5.41
C PRO A 76 -10.11 6.00 3.98
N SER A 77 -9.30 4.97 3.75
CA SER A 77 -8.57 4.71 2.51
C SER A 77 -8.96 3.37 1.92
N PHE A 78 -9.33 3.40 0.64
CA PHE A 78 -9.71 2.20 -0.11
C PHE A 78 -9.06 2.20 -1.48
N ALA A 79 -8.79 1.03 -2.01
CA ALA A 79 -8.26 0.88 -3.36
C ALA A 79 -9.36 0.63 -4.38
N LEU A 80 -9.15 1.23 -5.56
CA LEU A 80 -9.98 1.13 -6.74
C LEU A 80 -9.15 0.56 -7.89
N PRO A 81 -9.55 -0.58 -8.49
CA PRO A 81 -8.90 -1.08 -9.69
C PRO A 81 -9.04 -0.08 -10.84
N LEU A 82 -7.97 0.14 -11.60
CA LEU A 82 -7.91 1.13 -12.68
C LEU A 82 -9.03 0.94 -13.72
N GLN A 83 -9.36 -0.31 -14.03
CA GLN A 83 -10.45 -0.66 -14.94
C GLN A 83 -11.84 -0.18 -14.47
N CYS A 84 -12.02 0.06 -13.17
CA CYS A 84 -13.27 0.55 -12.58
C CYS A 84 -13.29 2.08 -12.41
N TYR A 85 -12.25 2.80 -12.86
CA TYR A 85 -12.07 4.22 -12.56
C TYR A 85 -13.20 5.09 -13.09
N GLU A 86 -13.54 4.98 -14.38
CA GLU A 86 -14.56 5.81 -15.01
C GLU A 86 -15.95 5.55 -14.41
N GLU A 87 -16.33 4.29 -14.26
CA GLU A 87 -17.61 3.89 -13.66
C GLU A 87 -17.71 4.35 -12.20
N PHE A 88 -16.63 4.20 -11.43
CA PHE A 88 -16.61 4.65 -10.05
C PHE A 88 -16.85 6.16 -9.96
N LEU A 89 -16.30 6.98 -10.87
CA LEU A 89 -16.47 8.43 -10.79
C LEU A 89 -17.87 8.93 -11.13
N ILE A 90 -18.74 8.10 -11.72
CA ILE A 90 -20.11 8.50 -12.06
C ILE A 90 -20.86 8.93 -10.79
N GLY A 91 -21.32 10.18 -10.79
CA GLY A 91 -22.08 10.78 -9.69
C GLY A 91 -21.27 11.06 -8.43
N LYS A 92 -19.93 10.99 -8.48
CA LYS A 92 -19.05 11.27 -7.33
C LYS A 92 -18.40 12.65 -7.43
N GLU A 93 -18.30 13.33 -6.30
CA GLU A 93 -17.62 14.62 -6.19
C GLU A 93 -16.15 14.39 -5.77
N VAL A 94 -15.23 14.58 -6.71
CA VAL A 94 -13.78 14.54 -6.45
C VAL A 94 -13.34 15.86 -5.83
N VAL A 95 -12.69 15.78 -4.68
CA VAL A 95 -12.19 16.92 -3.91
C VAL A 95 -10.73 17.17 -4.29
N ARG A 96 -10.45 18.37 -4.81
CA ARG A 96 -9.11 18.77 -5.27
C ARG A 96 -8.20 19.25 -4.15
N GLU A 97 -8.77 19.88 -3.13
CA GLU A 97 -8.06 20.41 -1.98
C GLU A 97 -8.78 19.97 -0.71
N VAL A 98 -8.06 19.28 0.18
CA VAL A 98 -8.60 18.81 1.46
C VAL A 98 -8.41 19.91 2.51
N GLY A 99 -9.50 20.54 2.89
CA GLY A 99 -9.56 21.52 3.95
C GLY A 99 -9.97 20.90 5.29
N ARG A 100 -9.52 21.50 6.40
CA ARG A 100 -9.88 21.10 7.78
C ARG A 100 -11.39 21.06 8.09
N LYS A 101 -12.22 21.71 7.27
CA LYS A 101 -13.67 21.80 7.44
C LYS A 101 -14.45 20.94 6.45
N ASP A 102 -13.76 20.17 5.62
CA ASP A 102 -14.47 19.26 4.74
C ASP A 102 -15.23 18.23 5.57
N GLY A 103 -16.45 17.93 5.10
CA GLY A 103 -17.27 16.86 5.67
C GLY A 103 -16.60 15.49 5.49
N PRO A 104 -17.33 14.39 5.65
CA PRO A 104 -16.74 13.06 5.47
C PRO A 104 -16.10 12.95 4.08
N LEU A 105 -14.81 12.62 4.04
CA LEU A 105 -14.06 12.34 2.82
C LEU A 105 -13.55 10.91 2.87
N THR A 106 -13.50 10.27 1.72
CA THR A 106 -12.85 8.98 1.52
C THR A 106 -11.65 9.17 0.59
N ARG A 107 -10.48 8.67 0.99
CA ARG A 107 -9.29 8.59 0.14
C ARG A 107 -9.40 7.34 -0.74
N ILE A 108 -9.23 7.51 -2.04
CA ILE A 108 -9.24 6.42 -3.01
C ILE A 108 -7.86 6.30 -3.62
N GLU A 109 -7.25 5.12 -3.50
CA GLU A 109 -6.00 4.77 -4.17
C GLU A 109 -6.30 4.03 -5.47
N LEU A 110 -5.75 4.52 -6.59
CA LEU A 110 -5.92 3.89 -7.89
C LEU A 110 -4.83 2.84 -8.10
N TRP A 111 -5.23 1.60 -8.34
CA TRP A 111 -4.32 0.45 -8.47
C TRP A 111 -4.45 -0.19 -9.87
N PRO A 112 -3.36 -0.71 -10.47
CA PRO A 112 -3.38 -1.27 -11.82
C PRO A 112 -4.07 -2.64 -11.92
N PHE A 113 -4.39 -3.25 -10.77
CA PHE A 113 -5.05 -4.55 -10.65
C PHE A 113 -6.01 -4.53 -9.46
N ASN A 114 -6.84 -5.57 -9.32
CA ASN A 114 -7.72 -5.70 -8.16
C ASN A 114 -6.93 -6.14 -6.91
N PRO A 115 -6.86 -5.33 -5.85
CA PRO A 115 -6.15 -5.71 -4.63
C PRO A 115 -6.75 -6.95 -3.96
N GLY A 116 -8.02 -7.26 -4.21
CA GLY A 116 -8.69 -8.46 -3.70
C GLY A 116 -8.12 -9.77 -4.28
N ASP A 117 -7.34 -9.70 -5.35
CA ASP A 117 -6.69 -10.88 -5.95
C ASP A 117 -5.35 -11.23 -5.27
N LEU A 118 -4.88 -10.37 -4.36
CA LEU A 118 -3.62 -10.59 -3.65
C LEU A 118 -3.78 -11.58 -2.50
N SER A 119 -2.81 -12.48 -2.34
CA SER A 119 -2.67 -13.23 -1.09
C SER A 119 -2.37 -12.28 0.08
N PRO A 120 -2.64 -12.68 1.34
CA PRO A 120 -2.38 -11.83 2.51
C PRO A 120 -0.95 -11.27 2.57
N ASP A 121 0.05 -12.11 2.32
CA ASP A 121 1.47 -11.73 2.31
C ASP A 121 1.80 -10.74 1.19
N GLN A 122 1.29 -10.99 -0.03
CA GLN A 122 1.47 -10.06 -1.16
C GLN A 122 0.77 -8.74 -0.88
N PHE A 123 -0.38 -8.76 -0.21
CA PHE A 123 -1.13 -7.57 0.11
C PHE A 123 -0.39 -6.68 1.11
N VAL A 124 0.16 -7.25 2.18
CA VAL A 124 1.03 -6.50 3.11
C VAL A 124 2.21 -5.87 2.38
N LEU A 125 2.88 -6.62 1.51
CA LEU A 125 4.01 -6.09 0.74
C LEU A 125 3.57 -4.98 -0.22
N ALA A 126 2.42 -5.15 -0.89
CA ALA A 126 1.84 -4.15 -1.77
C ALA A 126 1.52 -2.84 -1.03
N ILE A 127 0.92 -2.94 0.16
CA ILE A 127 0.65 -1.78 1.04
C ILE A 127 1.95 -1.07 1.41
N ALA A 128 2.98 -1.80 1.84
CA ALA A 128 4.27 -1.21 2.19
C ALA A 128 4.93 -0.50 0.97
N LEU A 129 4.79 -1.05 -0.23
CA LEU A 129 5.33 -0.45 -1.44
C LEU A 129 4.56 0.80 -1.89
N SER A 130 3.28 0.95 -1.49
CA SER A 130 2.43 2.11 -1.81
C SER A 130 2.85 3.41 -1.12
N TYR A 131 3.56 3.35 0.00
CA TYR A 131 4.11 4.54 0.64
C TYR A 131 5.46 4.91 0.05
N LEU A 132 5.76 6.20 0.02
CA LEU A 132 7.05 6.74 -0.39
C LEU A 132 8.03 6.70 0.80
N PRO A 133 9.34 6.51 0.55
CA PRO A 133 10.39 6.55 1.58
C PRO A 133 10.26 7.71 2.59
N HIS A 134 10.00 8.92 2.10
CA HIS A 134 9.87 10.10 2.97
C HIS A 134 8.62 10.06 3.87
N GLU A 135 7.56 9.33 3.50
CA GLU A 135 6.37 9.20 4.35
C GLU A 135 6.72 8.43 5.63
N TYR A 136 7.56 7.39 5.55
CA TYR A 136 8.04 6.65 6.72
C TYR A 136 8.89 7.51 7.66
N ARG A 137 9.71 8.41 7.10
CA ARG A 137 10.54 9.32 7.91
C ARG A 137 9.74 10.41 8.62
N MET A 138 8.60 10.80 8.05
CA MET A 138 7.75 11.86 8.60
C MET A 138 6.71 11.33 9.60
N ASP A 139 6.43 10.02 9.57
CA ASP A 139 5.38 9.40 10.37
C ASP A 139 5.91 8.09 11.00
N GLU A 140 6.45 8.21 12.21
CA GLU A 140 7.01 7.09 12.97
C GLU A 140 5.97 6.00 13.23
N ARG A 141 4.71 6.37 13.45
CA ARG A 141 3.64 5.39 13.69
C ARG A 141 3.33 4.59 12.45
N LEU A 142 3.29 5.24 11.28
CA LEU A 142 3.19 4.55 10.00
C LEU A 142 4.36 3.57 9.80
N ALA A 143 5.59 4.01 10.04
CA ALA A 143 6.77 3.16 9.95
C ALA A 143 6.66 1.93 10.86
N ILE A 144 6.33 2.11 12.15
CA ILE A 144 6.16 1.00 13.10
C ILE A 144 5.03 0.06 12.67
N ALA A 145 3.90 0.60 12.23
CA ALA A 145 2.76 -0.20 11.77
C ALA A 145 3.15 -1.09 10.59
N VAL A 146 3.81 -0.52 9.57
CA VAL A 146 4.25 -1.27 8.40
C VAL A 146 5.35 -2.29 8.76
N GLU A 147 6.34 -1.88 9.56
CA GLU A 147 7.42 -2.77 10.02
C GLU A 147 6.88 -4.01 10.73
N SER A 148 5.89 -3.83 11.60
CA SER A 148 5.28 -4.93 12.35
C SER A 148 4.61 -5.99 11.45
N LEU A 149 4.14 -5.58 10.27
CA LEU A 149 3.51 -6.48 9.30
C LEU A 149 4.52 -7.09 8.33
N LEU A 150 5.62 -6.37 8.03
CA LEU A 150 6.68 -6.86 7.13
C LEU A 150 7.60 -7.89 7.79
N CYS A 151 7.97 -7.70 9.05
CA CYS A 151 8.93 -8.56 9.76
C CYS A 151 8.57 -10.06 9.70
N PRO A 152 7.32 -10.48 9.97
CA PRO A 152 6.91 -11.89 9.86
C PRO A 152 7.04 -12.47 8.44
N LEU A 153 7.12 -11.61 7.42
CA LEU A 153 7.26 -11.99 6.02
C LEU A 153 8.72 -12.11 5.57
N GLY A 154 9.68 -11.77 6.44
CA GLY A 154 11.11 -11.72 6.10
C GLY A 154 11.51 -10.43 5.38
N PHE A 155 10.75 -9.35 5.58
CA PHE A 155 11.07 -8.02 5.05
C PHE A 155 11.18 -7.00 6.18
N THR A 156 11.87 -5.90 5.94
CA THR A 156 12.00 -4.75 6.86
C THR A 156 12.03 -3.46 6.05
N LEU A 157 11.60 -2.34 6.64
CA LEU A 157 11.85 -1.01 6.11
C LEU A 157 13.36 -0.73 6.04
N GLY A 158 14.13 -1.31 6.97
CA GLY A 158 15.56 -1.06 7.16
C GLY A 158 15.84 0.32 7.75
N GLU A 159 17.12 0.62 8.00
CA GLU A 159 17.56 2.00 8.25
C GLU A 159 17.62 2.73 6.90
N GLU A 160 16.56 3.44 6.52
CA GLU A 160 16.67 4.40 5.41
C GLU A 160 17.60 5.55 5.85
N PRO A 161 18.64 5.91 5.07
CA PRO A 161 19.57 6.98 5.41
C PRO A 161 18.91 8.38 5.43
#